data_AF-W4M079-F1
#
_entry.id   AF-W4M079-F1
#
_cell.length_a   1.000
_cell.length_b   1.000
_cell.length_c   1.000
_cell.angle_alpha   90.00
_cell.angle_beta   90.00
_cell.angle_gamma   90.00
#
_symmetry.space_group_name_H-M   'P 1'
#
loop_
_entity.id
_entity.type
_entity.pdbx_description
1 polymer ?
#
loop_
_entity_poly.entity_id
_entity_poly.type
_entity_poly.pdbx_seq_one_letter_code
_entity_poly.pdbx_strand_id
1 'polypeptide(L)'
;YLRGRSDALTKAEKQGYQLFKAYGCATCHQGVNAGGNMFQKFGIVPTDGPPRDRDADDPGRLAITGRARDQGVFRVPSLRNVGVTGPYYHDGRIETLAGAVDLMARRQLGKVLVSKEVDLIVQFLHTLTGTYQGKWLMRAKEDTSS
;
A
#
# COMPACT_ATOMS: atom_id res chain seq x y z
N TYR A 1 19.46 -4.81 1.60
CA TYR A 1 19.06 -4.97 3.00
C TYR A 1 18.71 -6.41 3.33
N LEU A 2 17.63 -6.98 2.77
CA LEU A 2 17.22 -8.37 3.06
C LEU A 2 18.23 -9.47 2.67
N ARG A 3 19.15 -9.19 1.72
CA ARG A 3 20.26 -10.08 1.34
C ARG A 3 21.58 -9.76 2.08
N GLY A 4 21.51 -9.22 3.29
CA GLY A 4 22.70 -8.89 4.11
C GLY A 4 23.40 -7.56 3.78
N ARG A 5 23.06 -6.88 2.67
CA ARG A 5 23.58 -5.53 2.36
C ARG A 5 22.95 -4.46 3.25
N SER A 6 23.58 -4.16 4.38
CA SER A 6 23.05 -3.29 5.43
C SER A 6 23.05 -1.80 5.06
N ASP A 7 23.85 -1.40 4.07
CA ASP A 7 23.99 -0.07 3.47
C ASP A 7 22.96 0.24 2.39
N ALA A 8 22.27 -0.78 1.85
CA ALA A 8 21.32 -0.63 0.77
C ALA A 8 20.04 0.17 1.10
N LEU A 9 19.87 0.61 2.36
CA LEU A 9 18.80 1.50 2.78
C LEU A 9 19.38 2.64 3.62
N THR A 10 18.89 3.86 3.38
CA THR A 10 19.18 5.04 4.19
C THR A 10 18.62 4.88 5.61
N LYS A 11 19.05 5.76 6.53
CA LYS A 11 18.49 5.77 7.90
C LYS A 11 16.99 6.03 7.90
N ALA A 12 16.50 6.93 7.05
CA ALA A 12 15.09 7.26 6.92
C ALA A 12 14.27 6.08 6.39
N GLU A 13 14.75 5.40 5.34
CA GLU A 13 14.08 4.21 4.78
C GLU A 13 14.01 3.06 5.79
N LYS A 14 15.07 2.84 6.56
CA LYS A 14 15.06 1.86 7.65
C LYS A 14 14.03 2.22 8.72
N GLN A 15 13.94 3.50 9.09
CA GLN A 15 12.95 3.97 10.06
C GLN A 15 11.52 3.80 9.51
N GLY A 16 11.30 4.11 8.24
CA GLY A 16 10.05 3.83 7.53
C GLY A 16 9.65 2.36 7.56
N TYR A 17 10.61 1.46 7.33
CA TYR A 17 10.39 0.02 7.45
C TYR A 17 10.02 -0.41 8.88
N GLN A 18 10.64 0.18 9.91
CA GLN A 18 10.26 -0.12 11.29
C GLN A 18 8.84 0.36 11.60
N LEU A 19 8.47 1.58 11.18
CA LEU A 19 7.10 2.09 11.34
C LEU A 19 6.09 1.20 10.61
N PHE A 20 6.39 0.79 9.38
CA PHE A 20 5.54 -0.11 8.59
C PHE A 20 5.25 -1.43 9.32
N LYS A 21 6.26 -2.01 10.00
CA LYS A 21 6.06 -3.19 10.83
C LYS A 21 5.32 -2.88 12.13
N ALA A 22 5.74 -1.83 12.84
CA ALA A 22 5.20 -1.47 14.15
C ALA A 22 3.71 -1.11 14.08
N TYR A 23 3.27 -0.49 12.98
CA TYR A 23 1.85 -0.20 12.75
C TYR A 23 1.04 -1.40 12.29
N GLY A 24 1.68 -2.51 11.92
CA GLY A 24 0.99 -3.75 11.52
C GLY A 24 0.69 -3.85 10.02
N CYS A 25 1.21 -2.95 9.18
CA CYS A 25 1.04 -3.03 7.72
C CYS A 25 1.60 -4.35 7.18
N ALA A 26 2.71 -4.82 7.77
CA ALA A 26 3.35 -6.08 7.43
C ALA A 26 2.49 -7.32 7.71
N THR A 27 1.44 -7.24 8.52
CA THR A 27 0.52 -8.36 8.78
C THR A 27 -0.21 -8.79 7.50
N CYS A 28 -0.59 -7.83 6.66
CA CYS A 28 -1.26 -8.10 5.38
C CYS A 28 -0.26 -8.08 4.21
N HIS A 29 0.68 -7.14 4.21
CA HIS A 29 1.67 -6.97 3.15
C HIS A 29 2.96 -7.75 3.44
N GLN A 30 2.82 -9.07 3.56
CA GLN A 30 3.90 -9.98 3.92
C GLN A 30 4.48 -10.77 2.74
N GLY A 31 5.57 -11.49 3.01
CA GLY A 31 6.20 -12.43 2.07
C GLY A 31 7.03 -11.75 0.98
N VAL A 32 7.46 -12.55 0.00
CA VAL A 32 8.40 -12.11 -1.05
C VAL A 32 7.88 -10.94 -1.89
N ASN A 33 6.56 -10.77 -1.99
CA ASN A 33 5.93 -9.70 -2.76
C ASN A 33 5.40 -8.56 -1.88
N ALA A 34 5.62 -8.60 -0.57
CA ALA A 34 5.02 -7.65 0.37
C ALA A 34 3.50 -7.50 0.11
N GLY A 35 2.80 -8.64 0.11
CA GLY A 35 1.38 -8.76 -0.23
C GLY A 35 1.13 -9.73 -1.40
N GLY A 36 -0.10 -9.74 -1.90
CA GLY A 36 -0.53 -10.57 -3.02
C GLY A 36 -0.89 -12.02 -2.67
N ASN A 37 -0.77 -12.44 -1.41
CA ASN A 37 -0.94 -13.82 -0.98
C ASN A 37 -2.18 -14.07 -0.11
N MET A 38 -2.98 -13.04 0.17
CA MET A 38 -4.18 -13.18 0.99
C MET A 38 -5.30 -12.24 0.56
N PHE A 39 -6.48 -12.53 1.07
CA PHE A 39 -7.68 -11.72 0.95
C PHE A 39 -8.05 -11.16 2.31
N GLN A 40 -8.43 -9.89 2.37
CA GLN A 40 -8.82 -9.21 3.60
C GLN A 40 -9.99 -8.29 3.35
N LYS A 41 -10.79 -8.07 4.40
CA LYS A 41 -11.85 -7.08 4.36
C LYS A 41 -11.23 -5.68 4.30
N PHE A 42 -11.74 -4.84 3.42
CA PHE A 42 -11.38 -3.42 3.38
C PHE A 42 -12.32 -2.62 4.28
N GLY A 43 -11.78 -1.65 5.02
CA GLY A 43 -12.55 -0.87 6.00
C GLY A 43 -12.90 -1.67 7.25
N ILE A 44 -11.92 -2.35 7.86
CA ILE A 44 -12.13 -3.11 9.11
C ILE A 44 -12.48 -2.16 10.27
N VAL A 45 -11.89 -0.96 10.26
CA VAL A 45 -12.15 0.04 11.28
C VAL A 45 -13.30 0.94 10.82
N PRO A 46 -14.40 1.03 11.58
CA PRO A 46 -15.47 1.99 11.32
C PRO A 46 -14.91 3.42 11.36
N THR A 47 -15.35 4.25 10.42
CA THR A 47 -15.05 5.69 10.44
C THR A 47 -16.28 6.46 10.87
N ASP A 48 -16.10 7.56 11.61
CA ASP A 48 -17.19 8.46 11.95
C ASP A 48 -17.75 9.13 10.68
N GLY A 49 -19.06 8.96 10.43
CA GLY A 49 -19.78 9.48 9.27
C GLY A 49 -20.32 8.38 8.34
N PRO A 50 -21.23 8.71 7.40
CA PRO A 50 -21.71 7.75 6.43
C PRO A 50 -20.52 7.21 5.62
N PRO A 51 -20.47 5.91 5.29
CA PRO A 51 -19.43 5.39 4.44
C PRO A 51 -19.45 6.19 3.14
N ARG A 52 -18.47 7.08 2.95
CA ARG A 52 -18.19 7.70 1.65
C ARG A 52 -17.37 6.73 0.80
N ASP A 53 -17.57 5.46 1.07
CA ASP A 53 -16.72 4.34 0.76
C ASP A 53 -17.35 3.77 -0.50
N ARG A 54 -16.87 4.23 -1.67
CA ARG A 54 -17.19 3.55 -2.94
C ARG A 54 -16.88 2.04 -2.87
N ASP A 55 -16.03 1.64 -1.93
CA ASP A 55 -15.71 0.25 -1.59
C ASP A 55 -16.91 -0.56 -1.07
N ALA A 56 -17.96 0.08 -0.51
CA ALA A 56 -19.16 -0.61 -0.06
C ALA A 56 -20.03 -1.09 -1.24
N ASP A 57 -19.96 -0.36 -2.36
CA ASP A 57 -20.67 -0.67 -3.60
C ASP A 57 -19.91 -1.71 -4.45
N ASP A 58 -18.61 -1.91 -4.21
CA ASP A 58 -17.83 -2.96 -4.86
C ASP A 58 -18.00 -4.31 -4.11
N PRO A 59 -18.64 -5.32 -4.75
CA PRO A 59 -18.82 -6.63 -4.13
C PRO A 59 -17.50 -7.35 -3.82
N GLY A 60 -16.40 -6.97 -4.47
CA GLY A 60 -15.09 -7.59 -4.31
C GLY A 60 -15.13 -9.09 -4.60
N ARG A 61 -14.62 -9.89 -3.65
CA ARG A 61 -14.57 -11.35 -3.78
C ARG A 61 -15.96 -12.01 -3.82
N LEU A 62 -17.03 -11.34 -3.34
CA LEU A 62 -18.40 -11.86 -3.48
C LEU A 62 -18.75 -12.11 -4.94
N ALA A 63 -18.40 -11.20 -5.85
CA ALA A 63 -18.75 -11.32 -7.27
C ALA A 63 -18.21 -12.61 -7.92
N ILE A 64 -17.14 -13.17 -7.38
CA ILE A 64 -16.51 -14.40 -7.87
C ILE A 64 -17.02 -15.64 -7.14
N THR A 65 -17.26 -15.53 -5.83
CA THR A 65 -17.52 -16.69 -4.96
C THR A 65 -19.00 -16.94 -4.68
N GLY A 66 -19.85 -15.92 -4.81
CA GLY A 66 -21.26 -15.95 -4.43
C GLY A 66 -21.53 -16.06 -2.93
N ARG A 67 -20.51 -15.98 -2.07
CA ARG A 67 -20.66 -16.15 -0.61
C ARG A 67 -20.77 -14.81 0.09
N ALA A 68 -21.86 -14.59 0.83
CA ALA A 68 -22.09 -13.33 1.57
C ALA A 68 -20.93 -12.90 2.49
N ARG A 69 -20.20 -13.86 3.08
CA ARG A 69 -19.02 -13.59 3.93
C ARG A 69 -17.85 -12.95 3.19
N ASP A 70 -17.82 -13.03 1.86
CA ASP A 70 -16.77 -12.49 1.00
C ASP A 70 -17.12 -11.07 0.48
N GLN A 71 -18.22 -10.46 0.95
CA GLN A 71 -18.57 -9.06 0.65
C GLN A 71 -17.50 -8.09 1.18
N GLY A 72 -17.05 -7.17 0.32
CA GLY A 72 -16.04 -6.16 0.68
C GLY A 72 -14.67 -6.78 1.00
N VAL A 73 -14.43 -8.03 0.61
CA VAL A 73 -13.17 -8.72 0.76
C VAL A 73 -12.38 -8.59 -0.55
N PHE A 74 -11.15 -8.08 -0.45
CA PHE A 74 -10.28 -7.82 -1.58
C PHE A 74 -8.96 -8.56 -1.43
N ARG A 75 -8.31 -8.86 -2.56
CA ARG A 75 -6.94 -9.34 -2.54
C ARG A 75 -6.04 -8.21 -2.05
N VAL A 76 -5.21 -8.49 -1.05
CA VAL A 76 -4.18 -7.55 -0.61
C VAL A 76 -3.15 -7.41 -1.74
N PRO A 77 -2.91 -6.22 -2.31
CA PRO A 77 -2.00 -6.07 -3.44
C PRO A 77 -0.54 -6.26 -3.01
N SER A 78 0.30 -6.65 -3.98
CA SER A 78 1.76 -6.58 -3.82
C SER A 78 2.19 -5.13 -3.76
N LEU A 79 3.11 -4.79 -2.84
CA LEU A 79 3.68 -3.44 -2.76
C LEU A 79 4.95 -3.26 -3.61
N ARG A 80 5.40 -4.29 -4.32
CA ARG A 80 6.48 -4.12 -5.31
C ARG A 80 6.06 -3.10 -6.37
N ASN A 81 6.95 -2.16 -6.65
CA ASN A 81 6.74 -1.04 -7.58
C ASN A 81 5.63 -0.07 -7.18
N VAL A 82 5.11 -0.12 -5.94
CA VAL A 82 4.02 0.77 -5.52
C VAL A 82 4.36 2.25 -5.66
N GLY A 83 5.64 2.62 -5.58
CA GLY A 83 6.10 4.00 -5.80
C GLY A 83 5.80 4.57 -7.18
N VAL A 84 5.47 3.75 -8.18
CA VAL A 84 5.31 4.16 -9.60
C VAL A 84 4.02 3.66 -10.26
N THR A 85 3.14 2.98 -9.51
CA THR A 85 1.90 2.37 -10.05
C THR A 85 0.64 3.14 -9.65
N GLY A 86 0.75 4.44 -9.34
CA GLY A 86 -0.42 5.26 -9.10
C GLY A 86 -1.29 5.39 -10.38
N PRO A 87 -2.58 5.76 -10.24
CA PRO A 87 -3.29 6.03 -8.98
C PRO A 87 -3.61 4.75 -8.19
N TYR A 88 -3.95 4.92 -6.91
CA TYR A 88 -4.03 3.84 -5.92
C TYR A 88 -5.48 3.43 -5.60
N TYR A 89 -5.62 2.23 -5.03
CA TYR A 89 -6.87 1.50 -4.77
C TYR A 89 -7.55 0.95 -6.02
N HIS A 90 -8.59 0.13 -5.81
CA HIS A 90 -9.26 -0.60 -6.90
C HIS A 90 -10.01 0.33 -7.86
N ASP A 91 -10.42 1.51 -7.38
CA ASP A 91 -11.12 2.53 -8.14
C ASP A 91 -10.20 3.69 -8.60
N GLY A 92 -8.91 3.62 -8.29
CA GLY A 92 -7.93 4.64 -8.66
C GLY A 92 -8.21 6.02 -8.07
N ARG A 93 -9.01 6.15 -6.99
CA ARG A 93 -9.43 7.47 -6.48
C ARG A 93 -8.34 8.27 -5.78
N ILE A 94 -7.22 7.64 -5.42
CA ILE A 94 -6.14 8.28 -4.67
C ILE A 94 -4.92 8.47 -5.56
N GLU A 95 -4.53 9.72 -5.79
CA GLU A 95 -3.46 10.07 -6.74
C GLU A 95 -2.04 9.86 -6.20
N THR A 96 -1.86 10.00 -4.88
CA THR A 96 -0.54 10.08 -4.24
C THR A 96 -0.30 8.91 -3.30
N LEU A 97 0.96 8.46 -3.23
CA LEU A 97 1.33 7.35 -2.35
C LEU A 97 1.13 7.72 -0.88
N ALA A 98 1.42 8.98 -0.52
CA ALA A 98 1.18 9.51 0.81
C ALA A 98 -0.31 9.44 1.18
N GLY A 99 -1.20 9.85 0.28
CA GLY A 99 -2.65 9.74 0.49
C GLY A 99 -3.10 8.28 0.61
N ALA A 100 -2.47 7.36 -0.12
CA ALA A 100 -2.76 5.95 -0.01
C ALA A 100 -2.35 5.38 1.36
N VAL A 101 -1.16 5.75 1.86
CA VAL A 101 -0.67 5.35 3.19
C VAL A 101 -1.56 5.88 4.31
N ASP A 102 -1.93 7.17 4.27
CA ASP A 102 -2.80 7.78 5.29
C ASP A 102 -4.18 7.12 5.33
N LEU A 103 -4.81 6.93 4.16
CA LEU A 103 -6.10 6.25 4.09
C LEU A 103 -6.02 4.80 4.59
N MET A 104 -4.93 4.07 4.27
CA MET A 104 -4.73 2.71 4.78
C MET A 104 -4.63 2.66 6.30
N ALA A 105 -3.83 3.56 6.88
CA ALA A 105 -3.66 3.63 8.32
C ALA A 105 -4.99 3.89 9.04
N ARG A 106 -5.82 4.78 8.51
CA ARG A 106 -7.15 5.09 9.08
C ARG A 106 -8.11 3.90 8.96
N ARG A 107 -8.24 3.34 7.76
CA ARG A 107 -9.28 2.33 7.45
C ARG A 107 -9.00 0.94 7.99
N GLN A 108 -7.73 0.52 8.01
CA GLN A 108 -7.36 -0.83 8.42
C GLN A 108 -6.87 -0.89 9.86
N LEU A 109 -6.29 0.21 10.37
CA LEU A 109 -5.61 0.22 11.67
C LEU A 109 -6.23 1.21 12.66
N GLY A 110 -7.14 2.10 12.22
CA GLY A 110 -7.73 3.13 13.08
C GLY A 110 -6.71 4.19 13.52
N LYS A 111 -5.64 4.37 12.75
CA LYS A 111 -4.52 5.25 13.10
C LYS A 111 -4.54 6.51 12.25
N VAL A 112 -4.29 7.64 12.89
CA VAL A 112 -3.96 8.91 12.24
C VAL A 112 -2.46 9.09 12.36
N LEU A 113 -1.75 9.05 11.24
CA LEU A 113 -0.30 9.22 11.19
C LEU A 113 0.05 10.70 11.05
N VAL A 114 1.12 11.15 11.68
CA VAL A 114 1.64 12.51 11.42
C VAL A 114 2.43 12.53 10.11
N SER A 115 2.53 13.69 9.45
CA SER A 115 3.15 13.82 8.12
C SER A 115 4.54 13.18 8.04
N LYS A 116 5.36 13.37 9.07
CA LYS A 116 6.71 12.77 9.13
C LYS A 116 6.69 11.24 9.07
N GLU A 117 5.70 10.60 9.69
CA GLU A 117 5.59 9.13 9.67
C GLU A 117 5.13 8.63 8.32
N VAL A 118 4.18 9.34 7.69
CA VAL A 118 3.75 9.08 6.31
C VAL A 118 4.96 9.18 5.39
N ASP A 119 5.75 10.25 5.47
CA ASP A 119 6.92 10.48 4.63
C ASP A 119 7.98 9.38 4.79
N LEU A 120 8.22 8.92 6.02
CA LEU A 120 9.16 7.83 6.29
C LEU A 120 8.66 6.51 5.69
N ILE A 121 7.37 6.20 5.83
CA ILE A 121 6.77 5.00 5.24
C ILE A 121 6.83 5.09 3.71
N VAL A 122 6.51 6.24 3.12
CA VAL A 122 6.60 6.47 1.67
C VAL A 122 8.03 6.24 1.16
N GLN A 123 9.05 6.77 1.85
CA GLN A 123 10.45 6.53 1.51
C GLN A 123 10.78 5.03 1.52
N PHE A 124 10.35 4.29 2.55
CA PHE A 124 10.48 2.84 2.56
C PHE A 124 9.79 2.18 1.36
N LEU A 125 8.57 2.57 1.03
CA LEU A 125 7.82 1.98 -0.09
C LEU A 125 8.49 2.23 -1.45
N HIS A 126 9.15 3.38 -1.65
CA HIS A 126 9.94 3.63 -2.87
C HIS A 126 11.10 2.65 -3.03
N THR A 127 11.65 2.10 -1.94
CA THR A 127 12.71 1.09 -2.00
C THR A 127 12.24 -0.25 -2.57
N LEU A 128 10.92 -0.44 -2.69
CA LEU A 128 10.29 -1.63 -3.29
C LEU A 128 10.15 -1.52 -4.82
N THR A 129 10.55 -0.40 -5.41
CA THR A 129 10.61 -0.22 -6.86
C THR A 129 11.80 -0.97 -7.45
N GLY A 130 11.53 -1.80 -8.44
CA GLY A 130 12.55 -2.55 -9.16
C GLY A 130 13.08 -1.81 -10.39
N THR A 131 14.01 -2.48 -11.08
CA THR A 131 14.51 -2.06 -12.39
C THR A 131 13.88 -2.91 -13.48
N TYR A 132 13.58 -2.31 -14.64
CA TYR A 132 13.21 -3.01 -15.87
C TYR A 132 14.30 -2.78 -16.91
N GLN A 133 14.86 -3.86 -17.47
CA GLN A 133 15.97 -3.80 -18.43
C GLN A 133 17.16 -2.94 -17.96
N GLY A 134 17.46 -2.96 -16.66
CA GLY A 134 18.56 -2.18 -16.07
C GLY A 134 18.24 -0.71 -15.79
N LYS A 135 17.05 -0.21 -16.17
CA LYS A 135 16.58 1.14 -15.83
C LYS A 135 15.64 1.10 -14.64
N TRP A 136 15.72 2.11 -13.77
CA TRP A 136 14.74 2.28 -12.70
C TRP A 136 13.36 2.53 -13.30
N LEU A 137 12.35 1.84 -12.78
CA LEU A 137 10.98 2.16 -13.13
C LEU A 137 10.66 3.56 -12.59
N MET A 138 10.18 4.44 -13.46
CA MET A 138 9.71 5.79 -13.13
C MET A 138 8.23 5.91 -13.52
N ARG A 139 7.54 6.90 -12.97
CA ARG A 139 6.12 7.11 -13.32
C ARG A 139 6.05 7.72 -14.72
N ALA A 140 5.09 7.30 -15.55
CA ALA A 140 4.99 7.69 -16.96
C ALA A 140 4.88 9.21 -17.24
N LYS A 141 4.69 10.06 -16.23
CA LYS A 141 4.70 11.53 -16.37
C LYS A 141 6.10 12.15 -16.34
N GLU A 142 7.15 11.37 -16.06
CA GLU A 142 8.54 11.85 -15.96
C GLU A 142 9.39 11.48 -17.20
N ASP A 143 8.77 10.89 -18.23
CA ASP A 143 9.44 10.38 -19.45
C ASP A 143 9.63 11.44 -20.56
N THR A 144 9.33 12.72 -20.27
CA THR A 144 9.51 13.83 -21.21
C THR A 144 10.65 14.74 -20.78
N SER A 145 11.89 14.25 -20.80
CA SER A 145 13.12 15.06 -20.85
C SER A 145 14.31 14.15 -21.13
N SER A 146 14.64 14.01 -22.42
CA SER A 146 15.97 13.62 -22.90
C SER A 146 16.42 14.65 -23.92
#